data_AF-A0A1M2ZY13-F1
#
_entry.id   AF-A0A1M2ZY13-F1
#
_cell.length_a   1.000
_cell.length_b   1.000
_cell.length_c   1.000
_cell.angle_alpha   90.00
_cell.angle_beta   90.00
_cell.angle_gamma   90.00
#
_symmetry.space_group_name_H-M   'P 1'
#
loop_
_entity.id
_entity.type
_entity.pdbx_description
1 polymer ?
#
loop_
_entity_poly.entity_id
_entity_poly.type
_entity_poly.pdbx_seq_one_letter_code
_entity_poly.pdbx_strand_id
1 'polypeptide(L)'
;MIGVPVLAGSGGYALCEALGWKWGLERRAGDARAFYGVIAVSVLLALILQYLPINPMRALVWSAVANGMVAVPLLFALVVLVTRKAVMGDFIPSRTLIWLTIAAAVVMGIASIATIVDAVPWQLVASAAHWRHK
;
A
#
# COMPACT_ATOMS: atom_id res chain seq x y z
N MET A 1 -5.63 -20.35 -1.06
CA MET A 1 -6.35 -19.45 -0.13
C MET A 1 -5.65 -19.40 1.24
N ILE A 2 -4.35 -19.10 1.28
CA ILE A 2 -3.57 -18.99 2.54
C ILE A 2 -2.86 -17.64 2.70
N GLY A 3 -2.85 -16.79 1.65
CA GLY A 3 -2.19 -15.48 1.69
C GLY A 3 -3.00 -14.37 2.35
N VAL A 4 -4.34 -14.38 2.22
CA VAL A 4 -5.21 -13.31 2.78
C VAL A 4 -5.02 -13.15 4.30
N PRO A 5 -4.97 -14.23 5.11
CA PRO A 5 -4.74 -14.10 6.54
C PRO A 5 -3.33 -13.63 6.90
N VAL A 6 -2.30 -14.08 6.17
CA VAL A 6 -0.89 -13.72 6.43
C VAL A 6 -0.65 -12.23 6.13
N LEU A 7 -1.21 -11.72 5.02
CA LEU A 7 -1.13 -10.31 4.65
C LEU A 7 -1.93 -9.41 5.60
N ALA A 8 -3.12 -9.85 6.03
CA ALA A 8 -3.90 -9.14 7.04
C ALA A 8 -3.15 -9.10 8.40
N GLY A 9 -2.48 -10.20 8.75
CA GLY A 9 -1.68 -10.30 9.97
C GLY A 9 -0.46 -9.37 9.97
N SER A 10 0.31 -9.30 8.88
CA SER A 10 1.48 -8.41 8.80
C SER A 10 1.11 -6.93 8.81
N GLY A 11 0.05 -6.56 8.08
CA GLY A 11 -0.47 -5.19 8.08
C GLY A 11 -1.04 -4.78 9.45
N GLY A 12 -1.80 -5.67 10.09
CA GLY A 12 -2.32 -5.44 11.45
C GLY A 12 -1.21 -5.29 12.49
N TYR A 13 -0.11 -6.03 12.34
CA TYR A 13 1.03 -5.97 13.23
C TYR A 13 1.74 -4.62 13.11
N ALA A 14 2.08 -4.21 11.87
CA ALA A 14 2.72 -2.93 11.62
C ALA A 14 1.86 -1.74 12.08
N LEU A 15 0.54 -1.83 11.93
CA LEU A 15 -0.38 -0.79 12.40
C LEU A 15 -0.43 -0.72 13.94
N CYS A 16 -0.50 -1.87 14.62
CA CYS A 16 -0.49 -1.90 16.09
C CYS A 16 0.85 -1.42 16.66
N GLU A 17 1.96 -1.77 16.01
CA GLU A 17 3.30 -1.28 16.36
C GLU A 17 3.41 0.23 16.18
N ALA A 18 2.94 0.77 15.05
CA ALA A 18 2.92 2.22 14.80
C ALA A 18 2.06 3.00 15.80
N LEU A 19 0.97 2.39 16.30
CA LEU A 19 0.06 2.99 17.30
C LEU A 19 0.50 2.72 18.75
N GLY A 20 1.59 1.96 18.98
CA GLY A 20 2.06 1.60 20.31
C GLY A 20 1.12 0.69 21.11
N TRP A 21 0.17 0.02 20.43
CA TRP A 21 -0.78 -0.87 21.06
C TRP A 21 -0.19 -2.26 21.31
N LYS A 22 -0.67 -2.95 22.35
CA LYS A 22 -0.20 -4.31 22.67
C LYS A 22 -0.54 -5.26 21.51
N TRP A 23 0.50 -5.85 20.90
CA TRP A 23 0.42 -6.77 19.77
C TRP A 23 0.99 -8.16 20.13
N GLY A 24 0.68 -9.18 19.32
CA GLY A 24 1.24 -10.53 19.41
C GLY A 24 0.20 -11.66 19.28
N LEU A 25 0.49 -12.63 18.40
CA LEU A 25 -0.32 -13.85 18.19
C LEU A 25 -0.18 -14.86 19.35
N GLU A 26 0.86 -14.71 20.18
CA GLU A 26 1.14 -15.50 21.40
C GLU A 26 0.39 -15.00 22.64
N ARG A 27 -0.27 -13.84 22.56
CA ARG A 27 -1.09 -13.32 23.67
C ARG A 27 -2.54 -13.74 23.51
N ARG A 28 -3.17 -14.19 24.61
CA ARG A 28 -4.59 -14.62 24.63
C ARG A 28 -5.45 -13.53 23.96
N ALA A 29 -6.43 -13.95 23.14
CA ALA A 29 -7.36 -13.07 22.42
C ALA A 29 -8.06 -12.01 23.29
N GLY A 30 -8.06 -12.20 24.62
CA GLY A 30 -8.57 -11.23 25.60
C GLY A 30 -7.67 -10.02 25.89
N ASP A 31 -6.35 -10.08 25.61
CA ASP A 31 -5.35 -9.06 25.99
C ASP A 31 -4.81 -8.27 24.77
N ALA A 32 -4.97 -8.82 23.55
CA ALA A 32 -4.63 -8.19 22.27
C ALA A 32 -5.89 -7.85 21.44
N ARG A 33 -6.95 -7.35 22.09
CA ARG A 33 -8.24 -7.03 21.45
C ARG A 33 -8.10 -6.07 20.27
N ALA A 34 -7.15 -5.15 20.34
CA ALA A 34 -6.88 -4.19 19.29
C ALA A 34 -6.38 -4.86 18.00
N PHE A 35 -5.50 -5.87 18.09
CA PHE A 35 -4.97 -6.58 16.93
C PHE A 35 -6.04 -7.41 16.20
N TYR A 36 -6.80 -8.22 16.95
CA TYR A 36 -7.91 -8.98 16.37
C TYR A 36 -9.04 -8.08 15.88
N GLY A 37 -9.26 -6.95 16.54
CA GLY A 37 -10.21 -5.92 16.10
C GLY A 37 -9.84 -5.31 14.75
N VAL A 38 -8.57 -4.93 14.55
CA VAL A 38 -8.08 -4.39 13.26
C VAL A 38 -8.29 -5.40 12.14
N ILE A 39 -7.95 -6.68 12.37
CA ILE A 39 -8.15 -7.73 11.36
C ILE A 39 -9.63 -7.93 11.05
N ALA A 40 -10.49 -8.05 12.08
CA ALA A 40 -11.92 -8.25 11.90
C ALA A 40 -12.57 -7.08 11.14
N VAL A 41 -12.23 -5.84 11.51
CA VAL A 41 -12.70 -4.63 10.82
C VAL A 41 -12.21 -4.59 9.37
N SER A 42 -10.95 -4.94 9.11
CA SER A 42 -10.38 -4.95 7.76
C SER A 42 -11.08 -5.97 6.84
N VAL A 43 -11.35 -7.18 7.36
CA VAL A 43 -12.09 -8.21 6.61
C VAL A 43 -13.54 -7.79 6.38
N LEU A 44 -14.20 -7.19 7.37
CA LEU A 44 -15.56 -6.70 7.24
C LEU A 44 -15.66 -5.59 6.18
N LEU A 45 -14.73 -4.63 6.20
CA LEU A 45 -14.63 -3.58 5.17
C LEU A 45 -14.40 -4.16 3.78
N ALA A 46 -13.50 -5.14 3.64
CA ALA A 46 -13.26 -5.81 2.36
C ALA A 46 -14.52 -6.51 1.82
N LEU A 47 -15.31 -7.14 2.69
CA LEU A 47 -16.59 -7.76 2.34
C LEU A 47 -17.61 -6.70 1.91
N ILE A 48 -17.75 -5.59 2.66
CA ILE A 48 -18.70 -4.51 2.33
C ILE A 48 -18.35 -3.86 0.99
N LEU A 49 -17.06 -3.61 0.73
CA LEU A 49 -16.59 -3.06 -0.55
C LEU A 49 -16.94 -3.96 -1.74
N GLN A 50 -17.04 -5.28 -1.54
CA GLN A 50 -17.42 -6.23 -2.58
C GLN A 50 -18.89 -6.13 -2.99
N TYR A 51 -19.76 -5.60 -2.11
CA TYR A 51 -21.17 -5.35 -2.40
C TYR A 51 -21.43 -3.95 -2.99
N LEU A 52 -20.43 -3.07 -3.02
CA LEU A 52 -20.55 -1.75 -3.63
C LEU A 52 -20.48 -1.87 -5.16
N PRO A 53 -21.34 -1.19 -5.94
CA PRO A 53 -21.33 -1.21 -7.41
C PRO A 53 -20.14 -0.45 -8.02
N ILE A 54 -18.98 -0.47 -7.36
CA ILE A 54 -17.73 0.04 -7.90
C ILE A 54 -17.19 -1.01 -8.86
N ASN A 55 -16.85 -0.60 -10.08
CA ASN A 55 -16.20 -1.49 -11.02
C ASN A 55 -14.86 -1.98 -10.41
N PRO A 56 -14.72 -3.29 -10.08
CA PRO A 56 -13.58 -3.81 -9.33
C PRO A 56 -12.26 -3.58 -10.07
N MET A 57 -12.32 -3.47 -11.40
CA MET A 57 -11.16 -3.15 -12.22
C MET A 57 -10.63 -1.75 -11.93
N ARG A 58 -11.52 -0.76 -11.71
CA ARG A 58 -11.12 0.60 -11.33
C ARG A 58 -10.56 0.63 -9.90
N ALA A 59 -11.19 -0.08 -8.97
CA ALA A 59 -10.70 -0.18 -7.60
C ALA A 59 -9.29 -0.80 -7.54
N LEU A 60 -9.01 -1.80 -8.38
CA LEU A 60 -7.69 -2.41 -8.48
C LEU A 60 -6.63 -1.44 -9.00
N VAL A 61 -6.94 -0.69 -10.07
CA VAL A 61 -6.02 0.32 -10.61
C VAL A 61 -5.73 1.42 -9.59
N TRP A 62 -6.76 1.94 -8.92
CA TRP A 62 -6.57 2.94 -7.86
C TRP A 62 -5.75 2.41 -6.67
N SER A 63 -5.96 1.15 -6.28
CA SER A 63 -5.18 0.50 -5.23
C SER A 63 -3.69 0.39 -5.62
N ALA A 64 -3.41 0.05 -6.88
CA ALA A 64 -2.04 -0.03 -7.39
C ALA A 64 -1.36 1.34 -7.43
N VAL A 65 -2.07 2.40 -7.84
CA VAL A 65 -1.55 3.78 -7.84
C VAL A 65 -1.24 4.24 -6.41
N ALA A 66 -2.17 4.03 -5.47
CA ALA A 66 -1.94 4.37 -4.06
C ALA A 66 -0.73 3.62 -3.49
N ASN A 67 -0.61 2.32 -3.78
CA ASN A 67 0.55 1.53 -3.36
C ASN A 67 1.85 2.02 -4.03
N GLY A 68 1.82 2.39 -5.31
CA GLY A 68 2.95 2.98 -6.02
C GLY A 68 3.43 4.28 -5.36
N MET A 69 2.50 5.16 -4.97
CA MET A 69 2.81 6.40 -4.25
C MET A 69 3.45 6.16 -2.89
N VAL A 70 2.99 5.16 -2.13
CA VAL A 70 3.55 4.81 -0.80
C VAL A 70 4.90 4.08 -0.95
N ALA A 71 5.08 3.29 -2.00
CA ALA A 71 6.30 2.54 -2.25
C ALA A 71 7.52 3.46 -2.49
N VAL A 72 7.34 4.60 -3.17
CA VAL A 72 8.45 5.54 -3.47
C VAL A 72 9.16 6.06 -2.21
N PRO A 73 8.49 6.68 -1.22
CA PRO A 73 9.15 7.13 0.01
C PRO A 73 9.66 5.96 0.85
N LEU A 74 8.96 4.82 0.84
CA LEU A 74 9.40 3.61 1.55
C LEU A 74 10.73 3.09 0.99
N LEU A 75 10.87 3.00 -0.34
CA LEU A 75 12.11 2.59 -1.00
C LEU A 75 13.24 3.59 -0.76
N PHE A 76 12.93 4.89 -0.75
CA PHE A 76 13.93 5.91 -0.41
C PHE A 76 14.44 5.75 1.03
N ALA A 77 13.53 5.58 1.99
CA ALA A 77 13.89 5.32 3.39
C ALA A 77 14.70 4.02 3.53
N LEU A 78 14.32 2.97 2.78
CA LEU A 78 15.05 1.71 2.74
C LEU A 78 16.47 1.90 2.20
N VAL A 79 16.66 2.63 1.09
CA VAL A 79 17.98 2.94 0.52
C VAL A 79 18.85 3.69 1.53
N VAL A 80 18.29 4.70 2.22
CA VAL A 80 19.01 5.42 3.27
C VAL A 80 19.41 4.49 4.42
N LEU A 81 18.52 3.58 4.82
CA LEU A 81 18.78 2.63 5.91
C LEU A 81 19.88 1.63 5.55
N VAL A 82 19.80 1.00 4.38
CA VAL A 82 20.77 -0.02 3.93
C VAL A 82 22.12 0.56 3.55
N THR A 83 22.17 1.85 3.20
CA THR A 83 23.44 2.55 2.91
C THR A 83 24.18 2.98 4.20
N ARG A 84 23.51 2.99 5.36
CA ARG A 84 24.14 3.31 6.65
C ARG A 84 24.94 2.12 7.16
N LYS A 85 26.28 2.26 7.18
CA LYS A 85 27.20 1.33 7.86
C LYS A 85 26.82 1.04 9.32
N ALA A 86 26.26 2.02 10.02
CA ALA A 86 25.84 1.85 11.41
C ALA A 86 24.72 0.82 11.60
N VAL A 87 23.91 0.56 10.56
CA VAL A 87 22.79 -0.40 10.63
C VAL A 87 23.14 -1.71 9.92
N MET A 88 23.82 -1.66 8.77
CA MET A 88 24.15 -2.85 7.97
C MET A 88 25.56 -3.43 8.18
N GLY A 89 26.44 -2.73 8.92
CA GLY A 89 27.83 -3.14 9.09
C GLY A 89 28.55 -3.20 7.74
N ASP A 90 29.12 -4.37 7.43
CA ASP A 90 29.86 -4.62 6.18
C ASP A 90 28.98 -5.13 5.03
N PHE A 91 27.71 -5.46 5.28
CA PHE A 91 26.78 -5.97 4.27
C PHE A 91 26.07 -4.85 3.49
N ILE A 92 26.82 -3.85 3.02
CA ILE A 92 26.23 -2.76 2.24
C ILE A 92 25.94 -3.26 0.82
N PRO A 93 24.73 -3.01 0.29
CA PRO A 93 24.41 -3.36 -1.09
C PRO A 93 25.36 -2.67 -2.08
N SER A 94 25.68 -3.37 -3.17
CA SER A 94 26.53 -2.83 -4.22
C SER A 94 25.90 -1.57 -4.84
N ARG A 95 26.74 -0.66 -5.35
CA ARG A 95 26.27 0.59 -5.99
C ARG A 95 25.26 0.33 -7.10
N THR A 96 25.40 -0.79 -7.82
CA THR A 96 24.46 -1.22 -8.86
C THR A 96 23.07 -1.52 -8.30
N LEU A 97 23.00 -2.18 -7.15
CA LEU A 97 21.72 -2.52 -6.51
C LEU A 97 20.98 -1.26 -6.03
N ILE A 98 21.72 -0.29 -5.49
CA ILE A 98 21.18 1.01 -5.09
C ILE A 98 20.62 1.75 -6.31
N TRP A 99 21.39 1.82 -7.41
CA TRP A 99 20.93 2.44 -8.65
C TRP A 99 19.70 1.75 -9.25
N LEU A 100 19.65 0.41 -9.23
CA LEU A 100 18.47 -0.34 -9.66
C LEU A 100 17.24 -0.03 -8.79
N THR A 101 17.42 0.07 -7.48
CA THR A 101 16.33 0.41 -6.54
C THR A 101 15.80 1.82 -6.80
N ILE A 102 16.69 2.78 -7.04
CA ILE A 102 16.31 4.16 -7.40
C ILE A 102 15.62 4.20 -8.76
N ALA A 103 16.17 3.50 -9.76
CA ALA A 103 15.57 3.43 -11.10
C ALA A 103 14.15 2.82 -11.05
N ALA A 104 13.97 1.74 -10.28
CA ALA A 104 12.66 1.14 -10.05
C ALA A 104 11.69 2.12 -9.38
N ALA A 105 12.13 2.85 -8.34
CA ALA A 105 11.32 3.87 -7.67
C ALA A 105 10.91 5.01 -8.61
N VAL A 106 11.82 5.46 -9.48
CA VAL A 106 11.54 6.49 -10.50
C VAL A 106 10.51 5.99 -11.52
N VAL A 107 10.69 4.78 -12.06
CA VAL A 107 9.74 4.19 -13.02
C VAL A 107 8.36 4.02 -12.39
N MET A 108 8.28 3.52 -11.14
CA MET A 108 7.02 3.40 -10.40
C MET A 108 6.36 4.76 -10.16
N GLY A 109 7.15 5.79 -9.81
CA GLY A 109 6.65 7.16 -9.63
C GLY A 109 6.08 7.74 -10.92
N ILE A 110 6.80 7.62 -12.04
CA ILE A 110 6.37 8.09 -13.35
C ILE A 110 5.07 7.36 -13.78
N ALA A 111 5.01 6.04 -13.64
CA ALA A 111 3.82 5.27 -13.99
C ALA A 111 2.60 5.65 -13.13
N SER A 112 2.81 5.89 -11.82
CA SER A 112 1.75 6.34 -10.92
C SER A 112 1.23 7.72 -11.29
N ILE A 113 2.12 8.64 -11.67
CA ILE A 113 1.72 9.99 -12.12
C ILE A 113 1.03 9.91 -13.48
N ALA A 114 1.56 9.15 -14.43
CA ALA A 114 0.97 8.99 -15.76
C ALA A 114 -0.46 8.42 -15.68
N THR A 115 -0.66 7.39 -14.85
CA THR A 115 -2.00 6.81 -14.65
C THR A 115 -2.97 7.78 -13.98
N ILE A 116 -2.53 8.65 -13.07
CA ILE A 116 -3.35 9.74 -12.54
C ILE A 116 -3.68 10.74 -13.66
N VAL A 117 -2.68 11.16 -14.42
CA VAL A 117 -2.83 12.13 -15.52
C VAL A 117 -3.69 11.60 -16.67
N ASP A 118 -3.76 10.29 -16.90
CA ASP A 118 -4.64 9.65 -17.89
C ASP A 118 -6.03 9.29 -17.32
N ALA A 119 -6.14 9.10 -16.01
CA ALA A 119 -7.43 8.84 -15.35
C ALA A 119 -8.25 10.12 -15.10
N VAL A 120 -7.60 11.27 -14.96
CA VAL A 120 -8.22 12.59 -14.75
C VAL A 120 -8.90 13.22 -15.99
N PRO A 121 -8.38 13.13 -17.24
CA PRO A 121 -8.93 13.80 -18.41
C PRO A 121 -10.26 13.19 -18.83
N TRP A 122 -10.45 11.89 -18.61
CA TRP A 122 -11.71 11.23 -18.96
C TRP A 122 -12.84 11.55 -17.97
N GLN A 123 -12.54 11.84 -16.70
CA GLN A 123 -13.58 12.18 -15.71
C GLN A 123 -14.18 13.57 -15.96
N LEU A 124 -13.35 14.55 -16.34
CA LEU A 124 -13.81 15.88 -16.72
C LEU A 124 -14.56 15.88 -18.07
N VAL A 125 -14.09 15.07 -19.03
CA VAL A 125 -14.75 14.92 -20.35
C VAL A 125 -16.04 14.10 -20.26
N ALA A 126 -16.10 13.04 -19.43
CA ALA A 126 -17.31 12.24 -19.25
C ALA A 126 -18.38 12.95 -18.42
N SER A 127 -18.00 13.78 -17.43
CA SER A 127 -18.96 14.65 -16.73
C SER A 127 -19.51 15.78 -17.63
N ALA A 128 -18.72 16.25 -18.60
CA ALA A 128 -19.15 17.27 -19.56
C ALA A 128 -20.03 16.70 -20.70
N ALA A 129 -19.85 15.42 -21.06
CA ALA A 129 -20.63 14.77 -22.11
C ALA A 129 -22.09 14.44 -21.69
N HIS A 130 -22.35 14.22 -20.40
CA HIS A 130 -23.70 13.96 -19.88
C HIS A 130 -24.62 15.19 -19.93
N TRP A 131 -24.10 16.43 -19.99
CA TRP A 131 -24.91 17.66 -19.98
C TRP A 131 -25.28 18.20 -21.37
N ARG A 132 -24.82 17.60 -22.47
CA ARG A 132 -25.03 18.13 -23.83
C ARG A 132 -26.16 17.46 -24.63
N HIS A 133 -26.96 16.60 -24.00
CA HIS A 133 -28.10 15.91 -24.63
C HIS A 133 -29.36 15.85 -23.74
N LYS A 134 -29.63 16.90 -22.95
CA LYS A 134 -30.99 17.19 -22.49
C LYS A 134 -31.43 18.54 -23.03
#